data_AF-A0AAD4MHM9-F1
#
_entry.id   AF-A0AAD4MHM9-F1
#
_cell.length_a   1.000
_cell.length_b   1.000
_cell.length_c   1.000
_cell.angle_alpha   90.00
_cell.angle_beta   90.00
_cell.angle_gamma   90.00
#
_symmetry.space_group_name_H-M   'P 1'
#
loop_
_entity.id
_entity.type
_entity.pdbx_description
1 polymer ?
#
loop_
_entity_poly.entity_id
_entity_poly.type
_entity_poly.pdbx_seq_one_letter_code
_entity_poly.pdbx_strand_id
1 'polypeptide(L)'
;MIGGIANKSLLMTESDLKFRSPFGMILSGPTGSGKTTLLMKLLKCRDSMITPPPTSILFCYGEFDNHVVQLQQEGITMVKTKILETTDGKHIACFFAKHYAFSNHFPCNILVNGFTFGSSEQYFMFIKARTFGDKISAKKILQTSDPVQAKRIGRRVKNFNEAIWNKKKDQVMKFILEQKFKQHQELLEELLATNDCIILEASPWDRYWGVGYGMDDPRILNRANWGKNMLGQLLMEIRDNYLSGCN
;
A
#
# COMPACT_ATOMS: atom_id res chain seq x y z
N MET A 1 -39.69 -26.71 -14.77
CA MET A 1 -38.83 -27.54 -15.63
C MET A 1 -37.99 -26.60 -16.48
N ILE A 2 -36.69 -26.72 -16.29
CA ILE A 2 -35.51 -26.09 -16.89
C ILE A 2 -35.75 -25.42 -18.26
N GLY A 3 -35.42 -24.13 -18.35
CA GLY A 3 -35.22 -23.39 -19.60
C GLY A 3 -34.05 -22.43 -19.41
N GLY A 4 -32.83 -22.97 -19.43
CA GLY A 4 -31.61 -22.17 -19.28
C GLY A 4 -31.48 -21.16 -20.40
N ILE A 5 -31.37 -19.88 -20.05
CA ILE A 5 -30.85 -18.88 -20.97
C ILE A 5 -29.32 -19.05 -20.94
N ALA A 6 -28.87 -19.96 -21.80
CA ALA A 6 -27.48 -20.10 -22.16
C ALA A 6 -26.97 -18.78 -22.78
N ASN A 7 -25.87 -18.27 -22.22
CA ASN A 7 -24.75 -17.71 -22.98
C ASN A 7 -25.12 -16.96 -24.27
N LYS A 8 -25.79 -15.81 -24.17
CA LYS A 8 -25.56 -14.74 -25.15
C LYS A 8 -24.34 -13.97 -24.68
N SER A 9 -23.16 -14.45 -25.08
CA SER A 9 -21.98 -13.60 -25.19
C SER A 9 -22.38 -12.37 -26.01
N LEU A 10 -22.47 -11.21 -25.37
CA LEU A 10 -22.37 -9.93 -26.08
C LEU A 10 -20.99 -9.93 -26.73
N LEU A 11 -20.91 -10.44 -27.96
CA LEU A 11 -19.78 -10.27 -28.87
C LEU A 11 -19.80 -8.83 -29.36
N MET A 12 -19.63 -7.86 -28.46
CA MET A 12 -19.30 -6.49 -28.84
C MET A 12 -17.87 -6.51 -29.35
N THR A 13 -17.66 -6.15 -30.61
CA THR A 13 -16.34 -6.10 -31.22
C THR A 13 -15.62 -4.81 -30.80
N GLU A 14 -14.29 -4.76 -30.90
CA GLU A 14 -13.50 -3.56 -30.55
C GLU A 14 -13.91 -2.32 -31.36
N SER A 15 -14.52 -2.51 -32.53
CA SER A 15 -15.03 -1.44 -33.39
C SER A 15 -16.33 -0.79 -32.93
N ASP A 16 -17.10 -1.42 -32.03
CA ASP A 16 -18.47 -0.98 -31.73
C ASP A 16 -18.56 0.06 -30.60
N LEU A 17 -17.49 0.20 -29.80
CA LEU A 17 -17.46 1.08 -28.64
C LEU A 17 -16.21 1.95 -28.67
N LYS A 18 -16.39 3.20 -29.13
CA LYS A 18 -15.38 4.26 -29.04
C LYS A 18 -15.87 5.39 -28.15
N PHE A 19 -15.07 5.74 -27.16
CA PHE A 19 -15.33 6.82 -26.22
C PHE A 19 -14.41 8.00 -26.51
N ARG A 20 -14.94 9.22 -26.37
CA ARG A 20 -14.12 10.44 -26.42
C ARG A 20 -13.89 10.94 -25.00
N SER A 21 -12.64 11.17 -24.64
CA SER A 21 -12.27 11.76 -23.36
C SER A 21 -12.48 13.29 -23.38
N PRO A 22 -12.96 13.90 -22.28
CA PRO A 22 -13.37 13.28 -21.01
C PRO A 22 -14.79 12.69 -21.06
N PHE A 23 -15.03 11.59 -20.34
CA PHE A 23 -16.37 11.02 -20.14
C PHE A 23 -16.50 10.39 -18.75
N GLY A 24 -17.74 10.26 -18.28
CA GLY A 24 -18.09 9.45 -17.10
C GLY A 24 -18.88 8.22 -17.54
N MET A 25 -18.64 7.08 -16.89
CA MET A 25 -19.36 5.83 -17.17
C MET A 25 -19.72 5.11 -15.87
N ILE A 26 -20.96 4.63 -15.79
CA ILE A 26 -21.44 3.74 -14.73
C ILE A 26 -21.82 2.40 -15.35
N LEU A 27 -21.22 1.31 -14.87
CA LEU A 27 -21.53 -0.05 -15.28
C LEU A 27 -22.39 -0.73 -14.21
N SER A 28 -23.69 -0.83 -14.44
CA SER A 28 -24.66 -1.44 -13.50
C SER A 28 -25.36 -2.67 -14.09
N GLY A 29 -25.73 -3.62 -13.23
CA GLY A 29 -26.45 -4.84 -13.63
C GLY A 29 -26.26 -6.00 -12.65
N PRO A 30 -27.06 -7.08 -12.74
CA PRO A 30 -27.01 -8.23 -11.82
C PRO A 30 -25.65 -8.95 -11.82
N THR A 31 -25.32 -9.67 -10.75
CA THR A 31 -24.12 -10.52 -10.71
C THR A 31 -24.13 -11.52 -11.87
N GLY A 32 -22.97 -11.71 -12.54
CA GLY A 32 -22.85 -12.56 -13.73
C GLY A 32 -23.22 -11.91 -15.06
N SER A 33 -23.67 -10.66 -15.09
CA SER A 33 -24.09 -9.97 -16.33
C SER A 33 -22.96 -9.50 -17.26
N GLY A 34 -21.70 -9.89 -17.00
CA GLY A 34 -20.54 -9.52 -17.83
C GLY A 34 -19.94 -8.12 -17.59
N LYS A 35 -20.38 -7.39 -16.54
CA LYS A 35 -19.82 -6.05 -16.21
C LYS A 35 -18.30 -6.05 -16.07
N THR A 36 -17.76 -7.01 -15.30
CA THR A 36 -16.32 -7.16 -15.09
C THR A 36 -15.61 -7.44 -16.42
N THR A 37 -16.17 -8.30 -17.26
CA THR A 37 -15.63 -8.59 -18.59
C THR A 37 -15.57 -7.35 -19.48
N LEU A 38 -16.61 -6.52 -19.47
CA LEU A 38 -16.66 -5.27 -20.23
C LEU A 38 -15.63 -4.24 -19.71
N LEU A 39 -15.54 -4.09 -18.38
CA LEU A 39 -14.55 -3.24 -17.73
C LEU A 39 -13.12 -3.67 -18.08
N MET A 40 -12.82 -4.95 -17.97
CA MET A 40 -11.51 -5.52 -18.32
C MET A 40 -11.17 -5.31 -19.80
N LYS A 41 -12.15 -5.47 -20.70
CA LYS A 41 -11.96 -5.20 -22.13
C LYS A 41 -11.62 -3.72 -22.38
N LEU A 42 -12.36 -2.81 -21.75
CA LEU A 42 -12.12 -1.37 -21.87
C LEU A 42 -10.71 -0.99 -21.39
N LEU A 43 -10.27 -1.55 -20.26
CA LEU A 43 -8.96 -1.28 -19.68
C LEU A 43 -7.81 -1.81 -20.56
N LYS A 44 -7.96 -3.02 -21.11
CA LYS A 44 -6.98 -3.62 -22.01
C LYS A 44 -6.90 -2.92 -23.37
N CYS A 45 -8.05 -2.55 -23.92
CA CYS A 45 -8.16 -1.95 -25.26
C CYS A 45 -8.26 -0.42 -25.21
N ARG A 46 -7.84 0.22 -24.10
CA ARG A 46 -8.04 1.65 -23.85
C ARG A 46 -7.49 2.55 -24.97
N ASP A 47 -6.37 2.19 -25.57
CA ASP A 47 -5.68 3.01 -26.57
C ASP A 47 -6.44 3.02 -27.91
N SER A 48 -7.20 1.96 -28.19
CA SER A 48 -8.04 1.87 -29.39
C SER A 48 -9.49 2.30 -29.13
N MET A 49 -9.97 2.16 -27.89
CA MET A 49 -11.35 2.44 -27.50
C MET A 49 -11.57 3.85 -26.96
N ILE A 50 -10.54 4.56 -26.48
CA ILE A 50 -10.67 5.89 -25.88
C ILE A 50 -9.80 6.89 -26.65
N THR A 51 -10.39 8.03 -27.03
CA THR A 51 -9.68 9.08 -27.78
C THR A 51 -9.82 10.46 -27.10
N PRO A 52 -8.71 11.14 -26.73
CA PRO A 52 -7.33 10.64 -26.75
C PRO A 52 -7.12 9.46 -25.77
N PRO A 53 -6.14 8.57 -26.04
CA PRO A 53 -5.77 7.50 -25.11
C PRO A 53 -5.42 8.05 -23.72
N PRO A 54 -5.81 7.37 -22.64
CA PRO A 54 -5.46 7.80 -21.29
C PRO A 54 -3.95 7.65 -21.04
N THR A 55 -3.32 8.70 -20.50
CA THR A 55 -1.89 8.68 -20.11
C THR A 55 -1.64 7.91 -18.82
N SER A 56 -2.66 7.76 -17.97
CA SER A 56 -2.61 7.03 -16.70
C SER A 56 -4.00 6.51 -16.34
N ILE A 57 -4.06 5.33 -15.72
CA ILE A 57 -5.31 4.76 -15.18
C ILE A 57 -5.14 4.57 -13.68
N LEU A 58 -6.03 5.19 -12.90
CA LEU A 58 -6.26 4.85 -11.49
C LEU A 58 -7.40 3.85 -11.42
N PHE A 59 -7.11 2.61 -11.00
CA PHE A 59 -8.11 1.56 -10.86
C PHE A 59 -8.34 1.22 -9.39
N CYS A 60 -9.50 1.63 -8.86
CA CYS A 60 -9.92 1.34 -7.49
C CYS A 60 -10.80 0.08 -7.45
N TYR A 61 -10.45 -0.90 -6.61
CA TYR A 61 -11.17 -2.18 -6.52
C TYR A 61 -11.37 -2.62 -5.06
N GLY A 62 -12.38 -3.46 -4.81
CA GLY A 62 -12.61 -4.08 -3.49
C GLY A 62 -11.65 -5.25 -3.23
N GLU A 63 -11.35 -5.56 -1.96
CA GLU A 63 -10.36 -6.59 -1.59
C GLU A 63 -10.59 -7.93 -2.33
N PHE A 64 -9.51 -8.45 -2.96
CA PHE A 64 -9.41 -9.70 -3.73
C PHE A 64 -10.13 -9.74 -5.09
N ASP A 65 -9.63 -8.95 -6.06
CA ASP A 65 -9.90 -9.23 -7.48
C ASP A 65 -8.74 -10.03 -8.11
N ASN A 66 -9.02 -11.25 -8.58
CA ASN A 66 -8.03 -12.10 -9.26
C ASN A 66 -7.51 -11.48 -10.58
N HIS A 67 -8.19 -10.47 -11.11
CA HIS A 67 -7.76 -9.77 -12.33
C HIS A 67 -6.60 -8.79 -12.10
N VAL A 68 -6.21 -8.52 -10.85
CA VAL A 68 -5.11 -7.59 -10.51
C VAL A 68 -3.81 -7.97 -11.22
N VAL A 69 -3.43 -9.25 -11.20
CA VAL A 69 -2.20 -9.75 -11.84
C VAL A 69 -2.25 -9.54 -13.36
N GLN A 70 -3.42 -9.74 -13.95
CA GLN A 70 -3.61 -9.58 -15.39
C GLN A 70 -3.57 -8.10 -15.81
N LEU A 71 -4.07 -7.18 -14.97
CA LEU A 71 -4.03 -5.75 -15.25
C LEU A 71 -2.61 -5.18 -15.14
N GLN A 72 -1.82 -5.66 -14.18
CA GLN A 72 -0.41 -5.26 -14.03
C GLN A 72 0.42 -5.62 -15.27
N GLN A 73 0.20 -6.79 -15.87
CA GLN A 73 0.87 -7.22 -17.12
C GLN A 73 0.55 -6.31 -18.32
N GLU A 74 -0.58 -5.60 -18.28
CA GLU A 74 -1.07 -4.71 -19.34
C GLU A 74 -0.69 -3.23 -19.10
N GLY A 75 0.25 -3.00 -18.17
CA GLY A 75 0.76 -1.69 -17.81
C GLY A 75 -0.19 -0.85 -16.96
N ILE A 76 -1.20 -1.46 -16.33
CA ILE A 76 -2.15 -0.76 -15.46
C ILE A 76 -1.61 -0.78 -14.03
N THR A 77 -1.33 0.42 -13.54
CA THR A 77 -0.85 0.64 -12.17
C THR A 77 -1.98 0.43 -11.17
N MET A 78 -1.91 -0.67 -10.42
CA MET A 78 -2.90 -1.01 -9.41
C MET A 78 -2.50 -0.38 -8.08
N VAL A 79 -3.28 0.59 -7.61
CA VAL A 79 -3.05 1.22 -6.31
C VAL A 79 -4.14 0.74 -5.37
N LYS A 80 -3.79 -0.17 -4.45
CA LYS A 80 -4.69 -0.57 -3.33
C LYS A 80 -4.99 0.57 -2.36
N THR A 81 -4.22 1.64 -2.47
CA THR A 81 -4.19 2.78 -1.57
C THR A 81 -5.18 3.86 -2.05
N LYS A 82 -6.02 4.36 -1.14
CA LYS A 82 -6.97 5.44 -1.45
C LYS A 82 -6.18 6.69 -1.83
N ILE A 83 -6.31 7.15 -3.08
CA ILE A 83 -5.78 8.44 -3.51
C ILE A 83 -6.80 9.53 -3.17
N LEU A 84 -6.36 10.55 -2.45
CA LEU A 84 -7.15 11.76 -2.18
C LEU A 84 -6.38 12.99 -2.68
N GLU A 85 -7.06 14.12 -2.73
CA GLU A 85 -6.45 15.42 -3.01
C GLU A 85 -6.57 16.32 -1.77
N THR A 86 -5.45 16.93 -1.38
CA THR A 86 -5.38 17.89 -0.27
C THR A 86 -5.93 19.26 -0.68
N THR A 87 -6.20 20.10 0.31
CA THR A 87 -6.71 21.47 0.07
C THR A 87 -5.74 22.36 -0.71
N ASP A 88 -4.44 22.02 -0.74
CA ASP A 88 -3.40 22.67 -1.55
C ASP A 88 -3.10 21.95 -2.87
N GLY A 89 -3.98 21.03 -3.31
CA GLY A 89 -3.90 20.38 -4.62
C GLY A 89 -2.84 19.28 -4.74
N LYS A 90 -2.33 18.75 -3.62
CA LYS A 90 -1.41 17.60 -3.62
C LYS A 90 -2.18 16.29 -3.55
N HIS A 91 -1.80 15.33 -4.39
CA HIS A 91 -2.28 13.96 -4.30
C HIS A 91 -1.64 13.22 -3.12
N ILE A 92 -2.47 12.51 -2.36
CA ILE A 92 -2.06 11.74 -1.19
C ILE A 92 -2.48 10.29 -1.33
N ALA A 93 -1.54 9.37 -1.08
CA ALA A 93 -1.78 7.94 -1.02
C ALA A 93 -1.90 7.52 0.46
N CYS A 94 -3.13 7.42 0.95
CA CYS A 94 -3.42 7.14 2.35
C CYS A 94 -3.54 5.63 2.63
N PHE A 95 -2.83 5.16 3.66
CA PHE A 95 -2.89 3.77 4.11
C PHE A 95 -3.02 3.69 5.64
N PHE A 96 -3.67 2.64 6.13
CA PHE A 96 -3.75 2.35 7.56
C PHE A 96 -4.02 0.88 7.83
N ALA A 97 -3.31 0.28 8.79
CA ALA A 97 -3.39 -1.12 9.17
C ALA A 97 -2.70 -2.12 8.22
N LYS A 98 -2.70 -3.39 8.65
CA LYS A 98 -1.80 -4.46 8.15
C LYS A 98 -2.08 -4.98 6.74
N HIS A 99 -3.16 -4.56 6.08
CA HIS A 99 -3.51 -5.01 4.72
C HIS A 99 -2.85 -4.15 3.63
N TYR A 100 -2.33 -2.97 4.00
CA TYR A 100 -1.58 -2.13 3.07
C TYR A 100 -0.10 -2.51 3.03
N ALA A 101 0.43 -2.69 1.82
CA ALA A 101 1.84 -2.98 1.58
C ALA A 101 2.79 -1.96 2.26
N PHE A 102 2.35 -0.72 2.43
CA PHE A 102 3.13 0.35 3.05
C PHE A 102 3.24 0.24 4.58
N SER A 103 2.32 -0.50 5.22
CA SER A 103 2.33 -0.65 6.67
C SER A 103 3.54 -1.44 7.15
N ASN A 104 4.19 -0.96 8.21
CA ASN A 104 5.20 -1.73 8.94
C ASN A 104 4.59 -2.96 9.65
N HIS A 105 3.26 -3.03 9.77
CA HIS A 105 2.52 -4.20 10.27
C HIS A 105 2.13 -5.18 9.15
N PHE A 106 2.42 -4.90 7.87
CA PHE A 106 2.08 -5.80 6.77
C PHE A 106 2.81 -7.15 6.94
N PRO A 107 2.09 -8.28 6.86
CA PRO A 107 2.68 -9.60 7.03
C PRO A 107 3.52 -9.97 5.80
N CYS A 108 4.84 -10.01 5.97
CA CYS A 108 5.79 -10.44 4.94
C CYS A 108 7.07 -10.95 5.61
N ASN A 109 7.66 -12.02 5.06
CA ASN A 109 8.89 -12.60 5.60
C ASN A 109 10.11 -11.81 5.10
N ILE A 110 10.87 -11.19 6.02
CA ILE A 110 12.06 -10.41 5.72
C ILE A 110 13.26 -11.08 6.38
N LEU A 111 14.22 -11.55 5.57
CA LEU A 111 15.44 -12.21 6.03
C LEU A 111 16.52 -11.15 6.32
N VAL A 112 16.98 -11.08 7.57
CA VAL A 112 18.07 -10.18 7.98
C VAL A 112 19.03 -10.94 8.89
N ASN A 113 20.31 -11.01 8.50
CA ASN A 113 21.38 -11.63 9.30
C ASN A 113 21.03 -13.05 9.79
N GLY A 114 20.40 -13.86 8.94
CA GLY A 114 20.00 -15.24 9.25
C GLY A 114 18.71 -15.38 10.08
N PHE A 115 18.07 -14.27 10.47
CA PHE A 115 16.76 -14.27 11.11
C PHE A 115 15.66 -13.87 10.13
N THR A 116 14.55 -14.59 10.17
CA THR A 116 13.34 -14.24 9.41
C THR A 116 12.35 -13.50 10.31
N PHE A 117 11.91 -12.33 9.88
CA PHE A 117 10.89 -11.53 10.56
C PHE A 117 9.62 -11.50 9.70
N GLY A 118 8.45 -11.79 10.28
CA GLY A 118 7.15 -11.77 9.60
C GLY A 118 6.55 -10.38 9.37
N SER A 119 7.23 -9.32 9.82
CA SER A 119 6.88 -7.92 9.53
C SER A 119 8.03 -6.98 9.89
N SER A 120 8.00 -5.75 9.35
CA SER A 120 8.93 -4.69 9.74
C SER A 120 8.82 -4.33 11.23
N GLU A 121 7.59 -4.36 11.78
CA GLU A 121 7.34 -4.11 13.21
C GLU A 121 8.02 -5.15 14.12
N GLN A 122 8.03 -6.43 13.73
CA GLN A 122 8.68 -7.48 14.50
C GLN A 122 10.19 -7.22 14.62
N TYR A 123 10.86 -6.91 13.51
CA TYR A 123 12.28 -6.54 13.51
C TYR A 123 12.53 -5.28 14.35
N PHE A 124 11.70 -4.25 14.17
CA PHE A 124 11.84 -2.99 14.88
C PHE A 124 11.80 -3.18 16.40
N MET A 125 10.87 -4.01 16.90
CA MET A 125 10.78 -4.34 18.32
C MET A 125 11.91 -5.27 18.78
N PHE A 126 12.38 -6.18 17.93
CA PHE A 126 13.54 -7.02 18.21
C PHE A 126 14.81 -6.17 18.43
N ILE A 127 15.08 -5.21 17.53
CA ILE A 127 16.20 -4.28 17.66
C ILE A 127 16.05 -3.39 18.88
N LYS A 128 14.83 -2.94 19.19
CA LYS A 128 14.55 -2.21 20.43
C LYS A 128 14.96 -3.04 21.66
N ALA A 129 14.52 -4.29 21.76
CA ALA A 129 14.86 -5.17 22.88
C ALA A 129 16.38 -5.42 22.97
N ARG A 130 17.04 -5.66 21.83
CA ARG A 130 18.50 -5.82 21.73
C ARG A 130 19.25 -4.58 22.21
N THR A 131 18.79 -3.39 21.83
CA THR A 131 19.42 -2.10 22.18
C THR A 131 19.48 -1.89 23.70
N PHE A 132 18.48 -2.36 24.44
CA PHE A 132 18.39 -2.20 25.89
C PHE A 132 18.77 -3.48 26.68
N GLY A 133 19.39 -4.46 26.00
CA GLY A 133 19.89 -5.68 26.62
C GLY A 133 18.81 -6.67 27.08
N ASP A 134 17.55 -6.48 26.71
CA ASP A 134 16.44 -7.35 27.12
C ASP A 134 16.36 -8.60 26.22
N LYS A 135 17.25 -9.56 26.48
CA LYS A 135 17.34 -10.82 25.74
C LYS A 135 16.05 -11.66 25.82
N ILE A 136 15.30 -11.55 26.93
CA ILE A 136 14.06 -12.30 27.13
C ILE A 136 12.98 -11.75 26.19
N SER A 137 12.80 -10.44 26.14
CA SER A 137 11.86 -9.81 25.20
C SER A 137 12.28 -10.05 23.75
N ALA A 138 13.57 -9.96 23.43
CA ALA A 138 14.07 -10.25 22.08
C ALA A 138 13.73 -11.68 21.63
N LYS A 139 13.93 -12.69 22.49
CA LYS A 139 13.56 -14.08 22.20
C LYS A 139 12.06 -14.25 21.99
N LYS A 140 11.23 -13.63 22.85
CA LYS A 140 9.76 -13.67 22.71
C LYS A 140 9.27 -13.01 21.42
N ILE A 141 9.92 -11.93 20.99
CA ILE A 141 9.60 -11.25 19.73
C ILE A 141 9.94 -12.14 18.53
N LEU A 142 11.07 -12.84 18.54
CA LEU A 142 11.41 -13.79 17.46
C LEU A 142 10.44 -14.98 17.39
N GLN A 143 9.76 -15.32 18.48
CA GLN A 143 8.81 -16.44 18.54
C GLN A 143 7.39 -16.10 18.04
N THR A 144 7.11 -14.85 17.67
CA THR A 144 5.80 -14.43 17.15
C THR A 144 5.93 -13.80 15.78
N SER A 145 5.05 -14.19 14.85
CA SER A 145 4.87 -13.50 13.57
C SER A 145 3.81 -12.41 13.62
N ASP A 146 3.08 -12.25 14.73
CA ASP A 146 2.04 -11.23 14.87
C ASP A 146 2.67 -9.86 15.23
N PRO A 147 2.60 -8.85 14.34
CA PRO A 147 3.14 -7.52 14.61
C PRO A 147 2.51 -6.87 15.85
N VAL A 148 1.23 -7.13 16.13
CA VAL A 148 0.55 -6.58 17.31
C VAL A 148 1.14 -7.17 18.59
N GLN A 149 1.38 -8.48 18.62
CA GLN A 149 2.04 -9.14 19.74
C GLN A 149 3.50 -8.67 19.89
N ALA A 150 4.26 -8.54 18.81
CA ALA A 150 5.62 -8.01 18.84
C ALA A 150 5.66 -6.58 19.41
N LYS A 151 4.78 -5.69 18.96
CA LYS A 151 4.59 -4.33 19.49
C LYS A 151 4.24 -4.33 20.98
N ARG A 152 3.35 -5.23 21.40
CA ARG A 152 2.97 -5.37 22.81
C ARG A 152 4.16 -5.77 23.69
N ILE A 153 5.01 -6.69 23.23
CA ILE A 153 6.24 -7.06 23.93
C ILE A 153 7.23 -5.90 23.92
N GLY A 154 7.41 -5.25 22.77
CA GLY A 154 8.30 -4.10 22.58
C GLY A 154 7.99 -2.88 23.46
N ARG A 155 6.72 -2.70 23.86
CA ARG A 155 6.29 -1.69 24.85
C ARG A 155 6.76 -1.99 26.27
N ARG A 156 7.14 -3.24 26.57
CA ARG A 156 7.55 -3.73 27.89
C ARG A 156 9.04 -4.07 27.98
N VAL A 157 9.82 -3.63 27.00
CA VAL A 157 11.29 -3.82 26.99
C VAL A 157 11.90 -3.20 28.24
N LYS A 158 12.68 -4.00 28.96
CA LYS A 158 13.40 -3.57 30.16
C LYS A 158 14.48 -2.55 29.80
N ASN A 159 14.82 -1.67 30.76
CA ASN A 159 15.85 -0.63 30.63
C ASN A 159 15.62 0.32 29.45
N PHE A 160 14.38 0.46 29.00
CA PHE A 160 14.04 1.35 27.89
C PHE A 160 14.39 2.79 28.24
N ASN A 161 15.19 3.43 27.38
CA ASN A 161 15.47 4.85 27.45
C ASN A 161 14.99 5.51 26.14
N GLU A 162 14.05 6.42 26.28
CA GLU A 162 13.42 7.09 25.14
C GLU A 162 14.40 7.96 24.34
N ALA A 163 15.27 8.72 25.02
CA ALA A 163 16.24 9.58 24.34
C ALA A 163 17.24 8.77 23.49
N ILE A 164 17.69 7.61 23.99
CA ILE A 164 18.55 6.69 23.23
C ILE A 164 17.77 6.11 22.04
N TRP A 165 16.51 5.71 22.25
CA TRP A 165 15.71 5.12 21.18
C TRP A 165 15.36 6.13 20.08
N ASN A 166 15.03 7.37 20.45
CA ASN A 166 14.69 8.43 19.51
C ASN A 166 15.84 8.75 18.56
N LYS A 167 17.10 8.54 18.96
CA LYS A 167 18.27 8.70 18.09
C LYS A 167 18.45 7.57 17.07
N LYS A 168 17.77 6.43 17.23
CA LYS A 168 17.98 5.21 16.43
C LYS A 168 16.76 4.75 15.65
N LYS A 169 15.56 4.98 16.20
CA LYS A 169 14.32 4.37 15.71
C LYS A 169 14.06 4.63 14.22
N ASP A 170 14.32 5.84 13.74
CA ASP A 170 14.09 6.20 12.33
C ASP A 170 15.01 5.38 11.40
N GLN A 171 16.30 5.25 11.74
CA GLN A 171 17.27 4.44 10.98
C GLN A 171 16.92 2.95 11.01
N VAL A 172 16.48 2.43 12.16
CA VAL A 172 16.07 1.02 12.29
C VAL A 172 14.85 0.74 11.42
N MET A 173 13.86 1.65 11.40
CA MET A 173 12.66 1.50 10.57
C MET A 173 13.01 1.59 9.08
N LYS A 174 13.81 2.58 8.70
CA LYS A 174 14.25 2.75 7.30
C LYS A 174 14.94 1.50 6.78
N PHE A 175 15.93 1.00 7.53
CA PHE A 175 16.67 -0.20 7.17
C PHE A 175 15.75 -1.40 6.90
N ILE A 176 14.77 -1.66 7.78
CA ILE A 176 13.90 -2.83 7.58
C ILE A 176 12.89 -2.63 6.45
N LEU A 177 12.45 -1.40 6.19
CA LEU A 177 11.62 -1.09 5.03
C LEU A 177 12.42 -1.30 3.74
N GLU A 178 13.68 -0.86 3.67
CA GLU A 178 14.57 -1.14 2.53
C GLU A 178 14.71 -2.64 2.30
N GLN A 179 14.96 -3.43 3.36
CA GLN A 179 15.04 -4.90 3.23
C GLN A 179 13.70 -5.51 2.77
N LYS A 180 12.57 -4.99 3.24
CA LYS A 180 11.24 -5.43 2.81
C LYS A 180 11.05 -5.22 1.31
N PHE A 181 11.20 -3.99 0.82
CA PHE A 181 10.97 -3.70 -0.59
C PHE A 181 12.03 -4.32 -1.50
N LYS A 182 13.26 -4.50 -1.02
CA LYS A 182 14.30 -5.24 -1.77
C LYS A 182 13.98 -6.73 -1.94
N GLN A 183 13.34 -7.36 -0.95
CA GLN A 183 13.07 -8.80 -0.96
C GLN A 183 11.70 -9.15 -1.57
N HIS A 184 10.79 -8.18 -1.69
CA HIS A 184 9.41 -8.38 -2.16
C HIS A 184 9.12 -7.41 -3.31
N GLN A 185 9.42 -7.86 -4.53
CA GLN A 185 9.35 -7.07 -5.76
C GLN A 185 7.93 -6.53 -6.00
N GLU A 186 6.91 -7.31 -5.70
CA GLU A 186 5.51 -6.91 -5.84
C GLU A 186 5.14 -5.75 -4.90
N LEU A 187 5.71 -5.70 -3.70
CA LEU A 187 5.49 -4.59 -2.76
C LEU A 187 6.25 -3.34 -3.21
N LEU A 188 7.43 -3.52 -3.81
CA LEU A 188 8.20 -2.43 -4.40
C LEU A 188 7.45 -1.81 -5.58
N GLU A 189 6.85 -2.63 -6.45
CA GLU A 189 6.00 -2.15 -7.54
C GLU A 189 4.80 -1.35 -7.03
N GLU A 190 4.13 -1.80 -5.96
CA GLU A 190 3.07 -1.03 -5.30
C GLU A 190 3.59 0.32 -4.74
N LEU A 191 4.84 0.37 -4.26
CA LEU A 191 5.45 1.61 -3.77
C LEU A 191 5.78 2.58 -4.91
N LEU A 192 6.40 2.09 -5.99
CA LEU A 192 6.75 2.89 -7.17
C LEU A 192 5.50 3.41 -7.89
N ALA A 193 4.44 2.61 -7.91
CA ALA A 193 3.12 2.95 -8.43
C ALA A 193 2.49 4.21 -7.81
N THR A 194 2.97 4.65 -6.65
CA THR A 194 2.49 5.90 -6.02
C THR A 194 2.97 7.17 -6.75
N ASN A 195 3.94 7.06 -7.68
CA ASN A 195 4.49 8.20 -8.42
C ASN A 195 4.79 9.40 -7.50
N ASP A 196 4.31 10.59 -7.83
CA ASP A 196 4.52 11.82 -7.07
C ASP A 196 3.56 12.01 -5.88
N CYS A 197 2.76 10.98 -5.53
CA CYS A 197 1.84 11.08 -4.40
C CYS A 197 2.61 11.17 -3.08
N ILE A 198 2.09 11.96 -2.15
CA ILE A 198 2.57 11.95 -0.77
C ILE A 198 2.01 10.70 -0.10
N ILE A 199 2.89 9.82 0.39
CA ILE A 199 2.49 8.58 1.08
C ILE A 199 2.17 8.90 2.55
N LEU A 200 0.99 8.49 3.03
CA LEU A 200 0.44 8.90 4.32
C LEU A 200 -0.06 7.74 5.18
N GLU A 201 0.59 7.54 6.33
CA GLU A 201 0.10 6.63 7.37
C GLU A 201 -1.04 7.33 8.12
N ALA A 202 -2.28 7.00 7.73
CA ALA A 202 -3.53 7.54 8.26
C ALA A 202 -3.92 6.89 9.60
N SER A 203 -2.94 6.80 10.52
CA SER A 203 -3.14 6.33 11.88
C SER A 203 -3.83 7.42 12.72
N PRO A 204 -5.03 7.17 13.28
CA PRO A 204 -5.77 8.19 14.02
C PRO A 204 -5.16 8.56 15.38
N TRP A 205 -4.18 7.78 15.84
CA TRP A 205 -3.62 7.89 17.20
C TRP A 205 -2.11 8.14 17.21
N ASP A 206 -1.43 7.97 16.07
CA ASP A 206 0.03 8.14 15.98
C ASP A 206 0.36 9.41 15.19
N ARG A 207 0.90 10.42 15.88
CA ARG A 207 1.35 11.69 15.28
C ARG A 207 2.85 11.72 14.95
N TYR A 208 3.60 10.66 15.23
CA TYR A 208 5.01 10.58 14.89
C TYR A 208 5.23 9.77 13.61
N TRP A 209 4.79 8.51 13.61
CA TRP A 209 4.90 7.64 12.44
C TRP A 209 3.80 7.95 11.42
N GLY A 210 2.61 8.33 11.90
CA GLY A 210 1.48 8.75 11.07
C GLY A 210 1.08 10.20 11.27
N VAL A 211 -0.09 10.54 10.73
CA VAL A 211 -0.64 11.92 10.77
C VAL A 211 -1.55 12.23 11.94
N GLY A 212 -2.03 11.23 12.69
CA GLY A 212 -2.98 11.43 13.77
C GLY A 212 -4.44 11.57 13.33
N TYR A 213 -4.78 11.20 12.08
CA TYR A 213 -6.13 11.21 11.54
C TYR A 213 -6.37 9.97 10.69
N GLY A 214 -7.60 9.45 10.72
CA GLY A 214 -8.03 8.36 9.85
C GLY A 214 -8.33 8.83 8.42
N MET A 215 -8.42 7.89 7.48
CA MET A 215 -8.62 8.18 6.05
C MET A 215 -9.95 8.88 5.71
N ASP A 216 -10.93 8.79 6.61
CA ASP A 216 -12.25 9.40 6.44
C ASP A 216 -12.41 10.69 7.28
N ASP A 217 -11.36 11.09 7.99
CA ASP A 217 -11.37 12.34 8.76
C ASP A 217 -11.03 13.52 7.82
N PRO A 218 -11.91 14.53 7.67
CA PRO A 218 -11.68 15.64 6.74
C PRO A 218 -10.43 16.46 7.08
N ARG A 219 -9.95 16.40 8.33
CA ARG A 219 -8.72 17.09 8.75
C ARG A 219 -7.48 16.56 8.05
N ILE A 220 -7.53 15.34 7.50
CA ILE A 220 -6.44 14.73 6.74
C ILE A 220 -6.18 15.48 5.42
N LEU A 221 -7.14 16.23 4.88
CA LEU A 221 -6.97 16.97 3.64
C LEU A 221 -6.17 18.26 3.82
N ASN A 222 -6.03 18.76 5.06
CA ASN A 222 -5.22 19.93 5.36
C ASN A 222 -3.89 19.52 5.98
N ARG A 223 -2.81 19.69 5.22
CA ARG A 223 -1.45 19.29 5.57
C ARG A 223 -0.92 19.97 6.84
N ALA A 224 -1.41 21.17 7.16
CA ALA A 224 -1.02 21.89 8.38
C ALA A 224 -1.44 21.15 9.67
N ASN A 225 -2.44 20.26 9.59
CA ASN A 225 -2.90 19.49 10.74
C ASN A 225 -2.04 18.26 11.04
N TRP A 226 -1.25 17.81 10.07
CA TRP A 226 -0.61 16.49 10.13
C TRP A 226 0.39 16.36 11.28
N GLY A 227 0.44 15.16 11.85
CA GLY A 227 1.63 14.69 12.56
C GLY A 227 2.84 14.60 11.62
N LYS A 228 3.96 14.11 12.17
CA LYS A 228 5.23 14.03 11.44
C LYS A 228 5.15 13.08 10.23
N ASN A 229 4.28 12.07 10.24
CA ASN A 229 4.19 11.08 9.15
C ASN A 229 5.56 10.47 8.78
N MET A 230 6.39 10.19 9.78
CA MET A 230 7.77 9.71 9.54
C MET A 230 7.77 8.41 8.71
N LEU A 231 6.79 7.53 8.87
CA LEU A 231 6.71 6.31 8.07
C LEU A 231 6.53 6.63 6.58
N GLY A 232 5.59 7.53 6.26
CA GLY A 232 5.37 8.01 4.90
C GLY A 232 6.61 8.69 4.31
N GLN A 233 7.33 9.50 5.08
CA GLN A 233 8.57 10.13 4.64
C GLN A 233 9.65 9.10 4.27
N LEU A 234 9.87 8.09 5.11
CA LEU A 234 10.83 7.02 4.82
C LEU A 234 10.44 6.21 3.59
N LEU A 235 9.14 5.95 3.38
CA LEU A 235 8.66 5.24 2.19
C LEU A 235 8.90 6.04 0.91
N MET A 236 8.65 7.34 0.92
CA MET A 236 8.94 8.22 -0.21
C MET A 236 10.44 8.30 -0.48
N GLU A 237 11.27 8.40 0.57
CA GLU A 237 12.73 8.37 0.41
C GLU A 237 13.20 7.07 -0.26
N ILE A 238 12.69 5.91 0.17
CA ILE A 238 13.00 4.62 -0.45
C ILE A 238 12.55 4.60 -1.92
N ARG A 239 11.32 5.02 -2.21
CA ARG A 239 10.78 5.11 -3.58
C ARG A 239 11.69 5.95 -4.48
N ASP A 240 12.06 7.15 -4.02
CA ASP A 240 12.81 8.11 -4.80
C ASP A 240 14.25 7.61 -5.06
N ASN A 241 14.85 6.85 -4.12
CA ASN A 241 16.13 6.17 -4.32
C ASN A 241 16.07 5.09 -5.41
N TYR A 242 14.97 4.33 -5.50
CA TYR A 242 14.75 3.37 -6.59
C TYR A 242 14.58 4.06 -7.94
N LEU A 243 13.81 5.15 -7.99
CA LEU A 243 13.58 5.89 -9.25
C LEU A 243 14.84 6.59 -9.78
N SER A 244 15.72 7.04 -8.87
CA SER A 244 16.99 7.69 -9.23
C SER A 244 18.14 6.70 -9.50
N GLY A 245 17.92 5.39 -9.35
CA GLY A 245 18.92 4.36 -9.60
C GLY A 245 20.04 4.28 -8.55
N CYS A 246 19.82 4.81 -7.35
CA CYS A 246 20.84 4.91 -6.28
C CYS A 246 20.85 3.71 -5.30
N ASN A 247 20.47 2.51 -5.73
CA ASN A 247 20.31 1.33 -4.86
C ASN A 247 21.31 0.19 -5.10
#